data_AF-A0A7C6VEI4-F1
#
_entry.id   AF-A0A7C6VEI4-F1
#
_cell.length_a   1.000
_cell.length_b   1.000
_cell.length_c   1.000
_cell.angle_alpha   90.00
_cell.angle_beta   90.00
_cell.angle_gamma   90.00
#
_symmetry.space_group_name_H-M   'P 1'
#
loop_
_entity.id
_entity.type
_entity.pdbx_description
1 polymer ?
#
loop_
_entity_poly.entity_id
_entity_poly.type
_entity_poly.pdbx_seq_one_letter_code
_entity_poly.pdbx_strand_id
1 'polypeptide(L)'
;MPRNTNEPVTVGAAQALERMKYEIASELGINDYQNIDKGSLPSRVNGYVGGNMTKKLVAFAEQALAGGAQAQIIQSAPTEPIGSQGR
;
A
#
# COMPACT_ATOMS: atom_id res chain seq x y z
N MET A 1 7.37 -17.36 17.64
CA MET A 1 7.34 -17.16 16.18
C MET A 1 6.53 -15.89 15.91
N PRO A 2 7.04 -14.87 15.23
CA PRO A 2 6.23 -13.70 14.90
C PRO A 2 5.21 -14.07 13.82
N ARG A 3 3.92 -13.98 14.16
CA ARG A 3 2.80 -14.10 13.21
C ARG A 3 2.79 -12.82 12.36
N ASN A 4 3.30 -12.88 11.14
CA ASN A 4 3.02 -11.85 10.13
C ASN A 4 1.70 -12.22 9.45
N THR A 5 0.57 -11.85 10.06
CA THR A 5 -0.79 -11.98 9.51
C THR A 5 -1.20 -10.80 8.64
N ASN A 6 -0.25 -10.05 8.07
CA ASN A 6 -0.55 -9.07 7.03
C ASN A 6 -0.88 -9.80 5.74
N GLU A 7 -2.08 -10.37 5.67
CA GLU A 7 -2.63 -10.83 4.39
C GLU A 7 -2.97 -9.60 3.54
N PRO A 8 -2.61 -9.61 2.25
CA PRO A 8 -2.99 -8.53 1.36
C PRO A 8 -4.51 -8.44 1.32
N VAL A 9 -5.04 -7.23 1.56
CA VAL A 9 -6.48 -6.91 1.61
C VAL A 9 -7.23 -7.41 0.37
N THR A 10 -6.53 -7.51 -0.76
CA THR A 10 -7.04 -8.10 -2.00
C THR A 10 -6.07 -9.15 -2.53
N VAL A 11 -6.60 -10.31 -2.89
CA VAL A 11 -5.82 -11.39 -3.52
C VAL A 11 -5.38 -10.93 -4.91
N GLY A 12 -4.10 -11.04 -5.22
CA GLY A 12 -3.54 -10.74 -6.55
C GLY A 12 -3.00 -9.33 -6.75
N ALA A 13 -3.25 -8.38 -5.82
CA ALA A 13 -2.71 -7.03 -5.93
C ALA A 13 -1.23 -6.90 -5.50
N ALA A 14 -0.67 -7.90 -4.81
CA ALA A 14 0.68 -7.84 -4.24
C ALA A 14 1.75 -7.47 -5.28
N GLN A 15 1.74 -8.11 -6.46
CA GLN A 15 2.70 -7.79 -7.52
C GLN A 15 2.51 -6.39 -8.10
N ALA A 16 1.26 -5.91 -8.19
CA ALA A 16 0.97 -4.56 -8.67
C ALA A 16 1.43 -3.50 -7.67
N LEU A 17 1.21 -3.73 -6.37
CA LEU A 17 1.70 -2.89 -5.29
C LEU A 17 3.23 -2.87 -5.23
N GLU A 18 3.90 -3.99 -5.49
CA GLU A 18 5.35 -4.03 -5.57
C GLU A 18 5.89 -3.21 -6.73
N ARG A 19 5.29 -3.32 -7.93
CA ARG A 19 5.66 -2.46 -9.07
C ARG A 19 5.49 -0.98 -8.75
N MET A 20 4.33 -0.60 -8.20
CA MET A 20 4.06 0.78 -7.78
C MET A 20 5.10 1.26 -6.76
N LYS A 21 5.44 0.43 -5.76
CA LYS A 21 6.48 0.74 -4.78
C LYS A 21 7.83 1.03 -5.43
N TYR A 22 8.24 0.26 -6.44
CA TYR A 22 9.51 0.47 -7.16
C TYR A 22 9.48 1.72 -8.05
N GLU A 23 8.37 1.96 -8.74
CA GLU A 23 8.17 3.18 -9.54
C GLU A 23 8.27 4.44 -8.67
N ILE A 24 7.55 4.46 -7.55
CA ILE A 24 7.58 5.59 -6.61
C ILE A 24 8.97 5.77 -6.01
N ALA A 25 9.66 4.69 -5.63
CA ALA A 25 11.03 4.78 -5.14
C ALA A 25 11.98 5.39 -6.19
N SER A 26 11.82 5.00 -7.45
CA SER A 26 12.57 5.57 -8.58
C SER A 26 12.25 7.06 -8.79
N GLU A 27 10.97 7.46 -8.72
CA GLU A 27 10.55 8.88 -8.80
C GLU A 27 11.17 9.73 -7.67
N LEU A 28 11.36 9.13 -6.49
CA LEU A 28 11.98 9.76 -5.32
C LEU A 28 13.52 9.77 -5.37
N GLY A 29 14.12 9.28 -6.46
CA GLY A 29 15.57 9.23 -6.64
C GLY A 29 16.26 8.08 -5.89
N ILE A 30 15.50 7.10 -5.41
CA ILE A 30 16.04 5.92 -4.74
C ILE A 30 16.27 4.84 -5.79
N ASN A 31 17.48 4.83 -6.34
CA ASN A 31 17.91 3.82 -7.30
C ASN A 31 17.95 2.43 -6.65
N ASP A 32 17.67 1.38 -7.42
CA ASP A 32 17.80 -0.03 -6.99
C ASP A 32 17.02 -0.42 -5.73
N TYR A 33 15.94 0.29 -5.39
CA TYR A 33 15.10 0.00 -4.23
C TYR A 33 14.59 -1.47 -4.18
N GLN A 34 14.47 -2.13 -5.34
CA GLN A 34 14.16 -3.55 -5.43
C GLN A 34 15.23 -4.45 -4.78
N ASN A 35 16.51 -4.15 -5.00
CA ASN A 35 17.64 -5.00 -4.64
C ASN A 35 18.33 -4.58 -3.34
N ILE A 36 18.21 -3.30 -2.95
CA ILE A 36 18.78 -2.79 -1.71
C ILE A 36 18.10 -3.47 -0.52
N ASP A 37 18.87 -3.77 0.53
CA ASP A 37 18.30 -4.17 1.81
C ASP A 37 17.57 -2.99 2.46
N LYS A 38 16.28 -3.13 2.72
CA LYS A 38 15.42 -2.06 3.26
C LYS A 38 15.84 -1.72 4.69
N GLY A 39 16.51 -2.63 5.40
CA GLY A 39 17.12 -2.37 6.70
C GLY A 39 18.34 -1.47 6.66
N SER A 40 19.00 -1.34 5.49
CA SER A 40 20.13 -0.43 5.29
C SER A 40 19.71 1.00 4.95
N LEU A 41 18.46 1.19 4.50
CA LEU A 41 17.90 2.50 4.20
C LEU A 41 17.36 3.18 5.47
N PRO A 42 17.51 4.51 5.62
CA PRO A 42 16.91 5.22 6.75
C PRO A 42 15.39 4.98 6.79
N SER A 43 14.84 4.70 7.97
CA SER A 43 13.40 4.43 8.15
C SER A 43 12.51 5.52 7.57
N ARG A 44 12.98 6.78 7.58
CA ARG A 44 12.30 7.92 6.97
C ARG A 44 12.15 7.77 5.45
N VAL A 45 13.17 7.22 4.77
CA VAL A 45 13.16 7.01 3.31
C VAL A 45 12.14 5.94 2.94
N ASN A 46 12.18 4.78 3.61
CA ASN A 46 11.19 3.72 3.42
C ASN A 46 9.76 4.23 3.73
N GLY A 47 9.62 5.01 4.79
CA GLY A 47 8.35 5.66 5.15
C GLY A 47 7.87 6.65 4.09
N TYR A 48 8.77 7.39 3.44
CA TYR A 48 8.41 8.32 2.37
C TYR A 48 7.89 7.59 1.13
N VAL A 49 8.49 6.45 0.76
CA VAL A 49 8.00 5.59 -0.33
C VAL A 49 6.58 5.09 -0.02
N GLY A 50 6.39 4.49 1.16
CA GLY A 50 5.08 3.98 1.58
C GLY A 50 4.01 5.07 1.67
N GLY A 51 4.36 6.25 2.20
CA GLY A 51 3.46 7.40 2.29
C GLY A 51 3.02 7.91 0.92
N ASN A 52 3.93 7.96 -0.07
CA ASN A 52 3.57 8.33 -1.44
C ASN A 52 2.70 7.28 -2.12
N MET A 53 2.92 5.99 -1.83
CA MET A 53 2.05 4.90 -2.31
C MET A 53 0.62 5.09 -1.82
N THR A 54 0.43 5.32 -0.51
CA THR A 54 -0.90 5.59 0.07
C THR A 54 -1.51 6.85 -0.54
N LYS A 55 -0.75 7.93 -0.72
CA LYS A 55 -1.25 9.17 -1.35
C LYS A 55 -1.79 8.93 -2.76
N LYS A 56 -1.08 8.17 -3.60
CA LYS A 56 -1.53 7.86 -4.97
C LYS A 56 -2.79 6.98 -4.97
N LEU A 57 -2.85 5.99 -4.09
CA LEU A 57 -4.03 5.14 -3.93
C LEU A 57 -5.26 5.92 -3.45
N VAL A 58 -5.08 6.82 -2.47
CA VAL A 58 -6.15 7.69 -1.97
C VAL A 58 -6.59 8.66 -3.07
N ALA A 59 -5.66 9.29 -3.80
CA ALA A 59 -6.01 10.18 -4.91
C ALA A 59 -6.82 9.45 -6.00
N PHE A 60 -6.47 8.21 -6.32
CA PHE A 60 -7.25 7.39 -7.24
C PHE A 60 -8.67 7.09 -6.69
N ALA A 61 -8.78 6.74 -5.40
CA ALA A 61 -10.07 6.53 -4.76
C ALA A 61 -10.92 7.81 -4.72
N GLU A 62 -10.32 8.97 -4.46
CA GLU A 62 -10.99 10.28 -4.51
C GLU A 62 -11.51 10.61 -5.91
N GLN A 63 -10.72 10.35 -6.95
CA GLN A 63 -11.17 10.50 -8.34
C GLN A 63 -12.35 9.58 -8.68
N ALA A 64 -12.29 8.32 -8.22
CA ALA A 64 -13.37 7.37 -8.40
C ALA A 64 -14.63 7.80 -7.63
N LEU A 65 -14.51 8.32 -6.40
CA LEU A 65 -15.64 8.92 -5.66
C LEU A 65 -16.24 10.11 -6.40
N ALA A 66 -15.41 11.02 -6.91
CA ALA A 66 -15.86 12.16 -7.70
C ALA A 66 -16.60 11.74 -8.98
N GLY A 67 -16.23 10.60 -9.56
CA GLY A 67 -16.90 9.98 -10.71
C GLY A 67 -18.16 9.18 -10.39
N GLY A 68 -18.61 9.15 -9.13
CA GLY A 68 -19.81 8.42 -8.70
C GLY A 68 -19.58 6.94 -8.37
N ALA A 69 -18.32 6.48 -8.27
CA ALA A 69 -17.98 5.09 -7.98
C ALA A 69 -18.06 4.72 -6.47
N GLN A 70 -18.91 5.40 -5.71
CA GLN A 70 -19.00 5.24 -4.25
C GLN A 70 -19.32 3.79 -3.84
N ALA A 71 -20.20 3.11 -4.58
CA ALA A 71 -20.57 1.73 -4.29
C ALA A 71 -19.39 0.75 -4.49
N GLN A 72 -18.58 0.91 -5.54
CA GLN A 72 -17.41 0.04 -5.77
C GLN A 72 -16.35 0.23 -4.68
N ILE A 73 -16.16 1.44 -4.18
CA ILE A 73 -15.18 1.74 -3.14
C ILE A 73 -15.61 1.14 -1.79
N ILE A 74 -16.88 1.28 -1.41
CA ILE A 74 -17.40 0.70 -0.16
C ILE A 74 -17.28 -0.84 -0.15
N GLN A 75 -17.39 -1.48 -1.30
CA GLN A 75 -17.32 -2.93 -1.45
C GLN A 75 -15.89 -3.47 -1.67
N SER A 76 -14.88 -2.60 -1.73
CA SER A 76 -13.50 -2.97 -2.08
C SER A 76 -12.78 -3.79 -1.02
N ALA A 77 -13.20 -3.69 0.24
CA ALA A 77 -12.70 -4.48 1.36
C ALA A 77 -13.80 -4.68 2.41
N PRO A 78 -13.82 -5.82 3.13
CA PRO A 78 -14.74 -6.00 4.23
C PRO A 78 -14.40 -5.04 5.37
N THR A 79 -15.42 -4.41 5.96
CA THR A 79 -15.24 -3.62 7.18
C THR A 79 -14.91 -4.55 8.34
N GLU A 80 -13.76 -4.34 8.98
CA GLU A 80 -13.38 -5.15 10.15
C GLU A 80 -14.24 -4.74 11.36
N PRO A 81 -14.87 -5.69 12.06
CA PRO A 81 -15.64 -5.37 13.25
C PRO A 81 -14.73 -4.95 14.40
N ILE A 82 -15.17 -3.96 15.17
CA ILE A 82 -14.48 -3.46 16.36
C ILE A 82 -14.35 -4.62 17.36
N GLY A 83 -13.14 -5.18 17.49
CA GLY A 83 -12.81 -6.23 18.47
C GLY A 83 -12.48 -7.63 17.92
N SER A 84 -12.42 -7.84 16.60
CA SER A 84 -12.13 -9.18 16.04
C SER A 84 -10.65 -9.50 15.82
N GLN A 85 -9.73 -8.53 15.95
CA GLN A 85 -8.30 -8.81 15.84
C GLN A 85 -7.74 -9.25 17.20
N GLY A 86 -8.02 -10.49 17.59
CA GLY A 86 -7.53 -11.01 18.87
C GLY A 86 -7.93 -12.44 19.20
N ARG A 87 -7.57 -13.41 18.34
CA ARG A 87 -7.36 -14.83 18.71
C ARG A 87 -6.27 -15.46 17.81
#